data_AF-A0A355E9F5-F1
#
_entry.id   AF-A0A355E9F5-F1
#
_cell.length_a   1.000
_cell.length_b   1.000
_cell.length_c   1.000
_cell.angle_alpha   90.00
_cell.angle_beta   90.00
_cell.angle_gamma   90.00
#
_symmetry.space_group_name_H-M   'P 1'
#
loop_
_entity.id
_entity.type
_entity.pdbx_description
1 polymer ?
#
loop_
_entity_poly.entity_id
_entity_poly.type
_entity_poly.pdbx_seq_one_letter_code
_entity_poly.pdbx_strand_id
1 'polypeptide(L)'
;MPGFRGKQIATAVGVAAVLTLGFYATDLHMAALASRGREFWSPSLPLDDSIPFHPGWIWVYLLYFPACFAPLFLRRVRDDAETFQRTALGFTIQFLVSILVFWAAPSRMLRPPVVEAGLSWTALSWMYQIDDGFNIFPSLHVANTAYIACVMGRFGGAASGAGMWALCLFITVSTLFVKQHYLLDLPTGLLLGTACFRIAFSSALNLRRWSEVLPWLQSRLASPGRFWTVALHGAAGAFGLGTVFWLGRHIGWGAIGAAIGSIGWTAAVGLTLLYAVPQFLFCCGWYWTLGPWRKKLGLRGIVIPFLAGDAVNCSIPSANAAGEPVKVLLLRHRVPVEDCVASVTLYKASDFVSLLLFLSLGLAVARSGLSFPRPWLWGASVVLFGMAGVTALFLLARRTGFYGPLLKGGSGLMGLSLSAGLRAGAESADRSVREFAAREPGAAALSLLCNVLGWFGGVVEAYICLRLLDLPAGWRLALAIETFALFFNNVTFFIPARLGVLEGSRVLIFGVLGLPPAAGMAYGLIRRARELAWMALGYGLLAVYWPKSNGLAPSPLAGEGRGGGVRGPSSG
;
A
#
# COMPACT_ATOMS: atom_id res chain seq x y z
N MET A 1 -3.05 1.29 -27.30
CA MET A 1 -2.26 0.04 -27.16
C MET A 1 -2.24 -0.42 -25.70
N PRO A 2 -3.14 -1.33 -25.27
CA PRO A 2 -3.27 -1.77 -23.88
C PRO A 2 -2.16 -2.72 -23.37
N GLY A 3 -1.42 -3.39 -24.25
CA GLY A 3 -0.43 -4.41 -23.88
C GLY A 3 0.93 -3.87 -23.38
N PHE A 4 1.22 -2.60 -23.60
CA PHE A 4 2.53 -2.01 -23.33
C PHE A 4 2.79 -1.79 -21.82
N ARG A 5 1.81 -1.24 -21.09
CA ARG A 5 1.94 -0.98 -19.65
C ARG A 5 1.89 -2.24 -18.79
N GLY A 6 1.11 -3.25 -19.19
CA GLY A 6 1.07 -4.52 -18.49
C GLY A 6 2.45 -5.19 -18.42
N LYS A 7 3.23 -5.09 -19.51
CA LYS A 7 4.61 -5.60 -19.57
C LYS A 7 5.56 -4.84 -18.65
N GLN A 8 5.47 -3.51 -18.61
CA GLN A 8 6.31 -2.68 -17.74
C GLN A 8 5.99 -2.89 -16.25
N ILE A 9 4.71 -3.04 -15.90
CA ILE A 9 4.29 -3.37 -14.53
C ILE A 9 4.79 -4.76 -14.15
N ALA A 10 4.64 -5.77 -15.02
CA ALA A 10 5.17 -7.10 -14.75
C ALA A 10 6.70 -7.11 -14.59
N THR A 11 7.43 -6.33 -15.41
CA THR A 11 8.88 -6.16 -15.24
C THR A 11 9.21 -5.43 -13.94
N ALA A 12 8.51 -4.35 -13.57
CA ALA A 12 8.73 -3.65 -12.31
C ALA A 12 8.47 -4.55 -11.09
N VAL A 13 7.37 -5.32 -11.14
CA VAL A 13 7.02 -6.31 -10.11
C VAL A 13 8.06 -7.43 -10.05
N GLY A 14 8.52 -7.93 -11.21
CA GLY A 14 9.57 -8.94 -11.29
C GLY A 14 10.89 -8.44 -10.70
N VAL A 15 11.29 -7.21 -11.03
CA VAL A 15 12.45 -6.54 -10.42
C VAL A 15 12.24 -6.47 -8.91
N ALA A 16 11.16 -5.86 -8.44
CA ALA A 16 10.87 -5.70 -7.01
C ALA A 16 10.84 -7.04 -6.25
N ALA A 17 10.32 -8.11 -6.87
CA ALA A 17 10.31 -9.45 -6.30
C ALA A 17 11.72 -10.02 -6.20
N VAL A 18 12.55 -9.91 -7.25
CA VAL A 18 13.97 -10.31 -7.21
C VAL A 18 14.71 -9.52 -6.13
N LEU A 19 14.47 -8.21 -6.03
CA LEU A 19 15.08 -7.34 -5.02
C LEU A 19 14.72 -7.81 -3.61
N THR A 20 13.42 -7.97 -3.34
CA THR A 20 12.92 -8.27 -2.00
C THR A 20 13.26 -9.69 -1.56
N LEU A 21 13.02 -10.68 -2.43
CA LEU A 21 13.26 -12.09 -2.11
C LEU A 21 14.76 -12.39 -2.01
N GLY A 22 15.57 -11.83 -2.91
CA GLY A 22 17.02 -12.03 -2.90
C GLY A 22 17.68 -11.39 -1.69
N PHE A 23 17.27 -10.17 -1.33
CA PHE A 23 17.78 -9.49 -0.14
C PHE A 23 17.40 -10.24 1.14
N TYR A 24 16.12 -10.61 1.29
CA TYR A 24 15.65 -11.36 2.46
C TYR A 24 16.28 -12.75 2.58
N ALA A 25 16.45 -13.46 1.46
CA ALA A 25 17.14 -14.75 1.44
C ALA A 25 18.60 -14.61 1.86
N THR A 26 19.25 -13.52 1.48
CA THR A 26 20.63 -13.22 1.89
C THR A 26 20.69 -12.93 3.38
N ASP A 27 19.82 -12.09 3.93
CA ASP A 27 19.77 -11.81 5.38
C ASP A 27 19.55 -13.07 6.21
N LEU A 28 18.61 -13.92 5.81
CA LEU A 28 18.38 -15.22 6.46
C LEU A 28 19.61 -16.13 6.40
N HIS A 29 20.28 -16.16 5.25
CA HIS A 29 21.51 -16.93 5.09
C HIS A 29 22.62 -16.41 6.01
N MET A 30 22.81 -15.08 6.09
CA MET A 30 23.83 -14.46 6.95
C MET A 30 23.51 -14.66 8.43
N ALA A 31 22.25 -14.49 8.85
CA ALA A 31 21.82 -14.79 10.22
C ALA A 31 22.07 -16.28 10.58
N ALA A 32 21.82 -17.19 9.65
CA ALA A 32 22.12 -18.61 9.83
C ALA A 32 23.64 -18.88 9.95
N LEU A 33 24.48 -18.19 9.18
CA LEU A 33 25.94 -18.27 9.32
C LEU A 33 26.42 -17.70 10.67
N ALA A 34 25.85 -16.57 11.10
CA ALA A 34 26.19 -15.93 12.37
C ALA A 34 25.82 -16.81 13.57
N SER A 35 24.63 -17.43 13.57
CA SER A 35 24.21 -18.35 14.64
C SER A 35 25.08 -19.60 14.75
N ARG A 36 25.82 -19.97 13.70
CA ARG A 36 26.78 -21.08 13.69
C ARG A 36 28.20 -20.63 14.10
N GLY A 37 28.37 -19.38 14.51
CA GLY A 37 29.65 -18.82 14.94
C GLY A 37 30.63 -18.56 13.80
N ARG A 38 30.15 -18.43 12.55
CA ARG A 38 31.03 -18.10 11.42
C ARG A 38 31.53 -16.66 11.53
N GLU A 39 32.82 -16.45 11.30
CA GLU A 39 33.39 -15.11 11.18
C GLU A 39 32.97 -14.44 9.85
N PHE A 40 32.74 -13.13 9.92
CA PHE A 40 32.41 -12.28 8.78
C PHE A 40 33.63 -11.45 8.38
N TRP A 41 33.85 -11.34 7.08
CA TRP A 41 34.89 -10.48 6.55
C TRP A 41 34.54 -9.00 6.76
N SER A 42 35.51 -8.19 7.16
CA SER A 42 35.33 -6.73 7.32
C SER A 42 36.07 -5.99 6.21
N PRO A 43 35.37 -5.21 5.35
CA PRO A 43 36.00 -4.32 4.39
C PRO A 43 36.51 -3.00 5.00
N SER A 44 36.63 -2.92 6.33
CA SER A 44 37.07 -1.72 7.06
C SER A 44 38.51 -1.33 6.74
N LEU A 45 38.73 -0.03 6.51
CA LEU A 45 40.04 0.59 6.40
C LEU A 45 40.36 1.38 7.69
N PRO A 46 41.64 1.65 8.00
CA PRO A 46 42.00 2.45 9.19
C PRO A 46 41.36 3.84 9.22
N LEU A 47 41.02 4.40 8.06
CA LEU A 47 40.36 5.70 7.97
C LEU A 47 38.88 5.65 8.41
N ASP A 48 38.22 4.48 8.37
CA ASP A 48 36.82 4.34 8.80
C ASP A 48 36.63 4.63 10.30
N ASP A 49 37.68 4.38 11.11
CA ASP A 49 37.70 4.66 12.54
C ASP A 49 37.71 6.17 12.84
N SER A 50 38.25 6.98 11.92
CA SER A 50 38.30 8.44 12.05
C SER A 50 36.98 9.13 11.71
N ILE A 51 36.06 8.44 11.02
CA ILE A 51 34.77 9.01 10.61
C ILE A 51 33.83 8.98 11.83
N PRO A 52 33.40 10.13 12.37
CA PRO A 52 32.54 10.13 13.53
C PRO A 52 31.14 9.61 13.16
N PHE A 53 30.55 8.87 14.08
CA PHE A 53 29.15 8.48 13.95
C PHE A 53 28.25 9.68 14.27
N HIS A 54 27.34 10.02 13.36
CA HIS A 54 26.46 11.17 13.50
C HIS A 54 25.01 10.83 13.07
N PRO A 55 24.09 10.58 14.01
CA PRO A 55 22.76 10.05 13.73
C PRO A 55 21.90 10.98 12.88
N GLY A 56 22.14 12.29 12.92
CA GLY A 56 21.40 13.27 12.10
C GLY A 56 21.47 13.04 10.59
N TRP A 57 22.48 12.33 10.09
CA TRP A 57 22.61 11.99 8.68
C TRP A 57 21.60 10.95 8.19
N ILE A 58 20.85 10.32 9.10
CA ILE A 58 19.78 9.38 8.74
C ILE A 58 18.75 10.00 7.79
N TRP A 59 18.44 11.30 7.93
CA TRP A 59 17.47 11.96 7.06
C TRP A 59 17.96 12.07 5.61
N VAL A 60 19.27 12.28 5.41
CA VAL A 60 19.89 12.28 4.09
C VAL A 60 19.97 10.86 3.54
N TYR A 61 20.33 9.89 4.39
CA TYR A 61 20.35 8.47 4.04
C TYR A 61 18.99 7.99 3.53
N LEU A 62 17.89 8.37 4.20
CA LEU A 62 16.53 8.00 3.82
C LEU A 62 16.09 8.56 2.46
N LEU A 63 16.78 9.57 1.89
CA LEU A 63 16.51 10.06 0.53
C LEU A 63 16.84 9.04 -0.55
N TYR A 64 17.59 7.98 -0.23
CA TYR A 64 17.81 6.83 -1.10
C TYR A 64 16.50 6.22 -1.62
N PHE A 65 15.52 6.00 -0.75
CA PHE A 65 14.27 5.34 -1.11
C PHE A 65 13.47 6.08 -2.20
N PRO A 66 13.17 7.40 -2.05
CA PRO A 66 12.54 8.14 -3.13
C PRO A 66 13.46 8.30 -4.35
N ALA A 67 14.78 8.38 -4.17
CA ALA A 67 15.74 8.51 -5.28
C ALA A 67 15.68 7.31 -6.24
N CYS A 68 15.42 6.09 -5.75
CA CYS A 68 15.24 4.88 -6.59
C CYS A 68 14.13 5.03 -7.65
N PHE A 69 13.14 5.89 -7.41
CA PHE A 69 12.04 6.14 -8.35
C PHE A 69 12.30 7.32 -9.30
N ALA A 70 13.42 8.04 -9.15
CA ALA A 70 13.77 9.20 -9.97
C ALA A 70 13.69 8.95 -11.50
N PRO A 71 14.14 7.79 -12.04
CA PRO A 71 14.02 7.52 -13.48
C PRO A 71 12.58 7.52 -13.99
N LEU A 72 11.58 7.17 -13.17
CA LEU A 72 10.18 7.10 -13.59
C LEU A 72 9.55 8.48 -13.84
N PHE A 73 10.19 9.55 -13.38
CA PHE A 73 9.81 10.92 -13.71
C PHE A 73 10.22 11.32 -15.14
N LEU A 74 11.15 10.59 -15.76
CA LEU A 74 11.52 10.81 -17.15
C LEU A 74 10.54 10.13 -18.09
N ARG A 75 9.87 10.93 -18.94
CA ARG A 75 8.93 10.42 -19.96
C ARG A 75 9.58 9.34 -20.83
N ARG A 76 10.83 9.53 -21.23
CA ARG A 76 11.56 8.57 -22.05
C ARG A 76 11.78 7.22 -21.38
N VAL A 77 12.02 7.18 -20.06
CA VAL A 77 12.18 5.91 -19.33
C VAL A 77 10.84 5.21 -19.16
N ARG A 78 9.76 5.96 -18.89
CA ARG A 78 8.44 5.35 -18.66
C ARG A 78 7.71 4.96 -19.94
N ASP A 79 7.87 5.71 -21.02
CA ASP A 79 7.01 5.59 -22.20
C ASP A 79 7.68 4.82 -23.34
N ASP A 80 8.98 4.54 -23.27
CA ASP A 80 9.70 3.66 -24.19
C ASP A 80 10.02 2.31 -23.53
N ALA A 81 9.56 1.20 -24.12
CA ALA A 81 9.68 -0.13 -23.52
C ALA A 81 11.13 -0.57 -23.45
N GLU A 82 11.93 -0.29 -24.48
CA GLU A 82 13.33 -0.69 -24.49
C GLU A 82 14.11 0.07 -23.41
N THR A 83 13.94 1.39 -23.33
CA THR A 83 14.57 2.21 -22.29
C THR A 83 14.12 1.78 -20.89
N PHE A 84 12.83 1.50 -20.70
CA PHE A 84 12.31 0.97 -19.43
C PHE A 84 12.97 -0.37 -19.07
N GLN A 85 13.00 -1.31 -20.01
CA GLN A 85 13.58 -2.65 -19.81
C GLN A 85 15.08 -2.58 -19.54
N ARG A 86 15.83 -1.73 -20.25
CA ARG A 86 17.25 -1.48 -19.99
C ARG A 86 17.44 -0.87 -18.60
N THR A 87 16.59 0.10 -18.23
CA THR A 87 16.63 0.73 -16.90
C THR A 87 16.43 -0.32 -15.80
N ALA A 88 15.39 -1.15 -15.93
CA ALA A 88 15.09 -2.26 -15.03
C ALA A 88 16.18 -3.34 -15.00
N LEU A 89 16.72 -3.71 -16.16
CA LEU A 89 17.78 -4.71 -16.30
C LEU A 89 19.04 -4.28 -15.55
N GLY A 90 19.44 -3.01 -15.64
CA GLY A 90 20.58 -2.50 -14.88
C GLY A 90 20.38 -2.63 -13.37
N PHE A 91 19.16 -2.37 -12.87
CA PHE A 91 18.80 -2.66 -11.47
C PHE A 91 18.89 -4.15 -11.14
N THR A 92 18.38 -5.02 -12.00
CA THR A 92 18.47 -6.47 -11.76
C THR A 92 19.92 -6.95 -11.73
N ILE A 93 20.76 -6.52 -12.67
CA ILE A 93 22.15 -6.96 -12.75
C ILE A 93 22.93 -6.53 -11.51
N GLN A 94 22.83 -5.25 -11.09
CA GLN A 94 23.58 -4.80 -9.90
C GLN A 94 23.17 -5.55 -8.64
N PHE A 95 21.87 -5.84 -8.45
CA PHE A 95 21.41 -6.63 -7.33
C PHE A 95 21.88 -8.09 -7.37
N LEU A 96 21.84 -8.73 -8.54
CA LEU A 96 22.33 -10.11 -8.68
C LEU A 96 23.83 -10.20 -8.41
N VAL A 97 24.62 -9.25 -8.92
CA VAL A 97 26.05 -9.16 -8.65
C VAL A 97 26.29 -8.95 -7.15
N SER A 98 25.59 -8.02 -6.51
CA SER A 98 25.71 -7.78 -5.07
C SER A 98 25.34 -9.01 -4.25
N ILE A 99 24.23 -9.71 -4.55
CA ILE A 99 23.85 -10.95 -3.86
C ILE A 99 24.96 -12.01 -3.97
N LEU A 100 25.51 -12.21 -5.17
CA LEU A 100 26.61 -13.14 -5.37
C LEU A 100 27.84 -12.77 -4.53
N VAL A 101 28.18 -11.47 -4.46
CA VAL A 101 29.29 -11.00 -3.63
C VAL A 101 28.97 -11.16 -2.14
N PHE A 102 27.77 -10.82 -1.68
CA PHE A 102 27.36 -11.00 -0.29
C PHE A 102 27.50 -12.45 0.15
N TRP A 103 27.14 -13.41 -0.71
CA TRP A 103 27.25 -14.84 -0.42
C TRP A 103 28.69 -15.35 -0.48
N ALA A 104 29.49 -14.85 -1.43
CA ALA A 104 30.88 -15.24 -1.60
C ALA A 104 31.78 -14.66 -0.49
N ALA A 105 31.53 -13.41 -0.09
CA ALA A 105 32.25 -12.68 0.95
C ALA A 105 31.27 -12.11 1.99
N PRO A 106 30.68 -12.95 2.86
CA PRO A 106 29.83 -12.50 3.95
C PRO A 106 30.53 -11.48 4.82
N SER A 107 29.93 -10.31 4.94
CA SER A 107 30.46 -9.20 5.71
C SER A 107 29.48 -8.73 6.76
N ARG A 108 29.97 -7.98 7.76
CA ARG A 108 29.13 -7.37 8.78
C ARG A 108 29.67 -6.02 9.23
N MET A 109 28.79 -5.03 9.30
CA MET A 109 29.11 -3.73 9.85
C MET A 109 28.97 -3.77 11.38
N LEU A 110 30.01 -3.34 12.09
CA LEU A 110 29.90 -3.11 13.53
C LEU A 110 29.33 -1.72 13.75
N ARG A 111 28.18 -1.67 14.44
CA ARG A 111 27.43 -0.43 14.67
C ARG A 111 27.51 -0.03 16.12
N PRO A 112 27.67 1.28 16.41
CA PRO A 112 27.61 1.76 17.79
C PRO A 112 26.20 1.52 18.35
N PRO A 113 26.08 1.20 19.66
CA PRO A 113 24.79 1.04 20.30
C PRO A 113 24.01 2.37 20.27
N VAL A 114 22.72 2.28 19.96
CA VAL A 114 21.84 3.45 19.97
C VAL A 114 21.40 3.72 21.41
N VAL A 115 22.04 4.69 22.05
CA VAL A 115 21.93 4.94 23.51
C VAL A 115 21.15 6.21 23.87
N GLU A 116 20.85 7.10 22.92
CA GLU A 116 20.27 8.42 23.21
C GLU A 116 18.83 8.59 22.72
N ALA A 117 18.12 9.53 23.37
CA ALA A 117 16.78 9.96 22.98
C ALA A 117 16.84 11.04 21.88
N GLY A 118 16.02 10.91 20.84
CA GLY A 118 15.90 11.90 19.77
C GLY A 118 15.31 11.31 18.48
N LEU A 119 14.80 12.16 17.59
CA LEU A 119 14.17 11.71 16.33
C LEU A 119 15.16 10.95 15.44
N SER A 120 16.37 11.50 15.26
CA SER A 120 17.41 10.87 14.43
C SER A 120 17.89 9.53 15.02
N TRP A 121 18.07 9.47 16.33
CA TRP A 121 18.41 8.24 17.04
C TRP A 121 17.31 7.17 16.94
N THR A 122 16.04 7.59 17.00
CA THR A 122 14.89 6.67 16.85
C THR A 122 14.77 6.14 15.43
N ALA A 123 14.92 7.00 14.42
CA ALA A 123 14.89 6.59 13.02
C ALA A 123 16.03 5.59 12.71
N LEU A 124 17.21 5.86 13.26
CA LEU A 124 18.37 5.00 13.12
C LEU A 124 18.19 3.65 13.84
N SER A 125 17.62 3.63 15.05
CA SER A 125 17.36 2.38 15.78
C SER A 125 16.35 1.49 15.05
N TRP A 126 15.33 2.08 14.45
CA TRP A 126 14.40 1.34 13.58
C TRP A 126 15.10 0.74 12.37
N MET A 127 15.95 1.53 11.70
CA MET A 127 16.74 1.03 10.58
C MET A 127 17.64 -0.14 11.00
N TYR A 128 18.35 -0.03 12.13
CA TYR A 128 19.22 -1.08 12.65
C TYR A 128 18.48 -2.34 13.13
N GLN A 129 17.17 -2.25 13.41
CA GLN A 129 16.33 -3.41 13.75
C GLN A 129 15.81 -4.14 12.50
N ILE A 130 15.69 -3.44 11.38
CA ILE A 130 15.20 -4.00 10.11
C ILE A 130 16.36 -4.61 9.32
N ASP A 131 17.54 -4.01 9.43
CA ASP A 131 18.75 -4.41 8.73
C ASP A 131 19.83 -4.73 9.77
N ASP A 132 20.26 -5.98 9.86
CA ASP A 132 21.28 -6.46 10.81
C ASP A 132 22.73 -6.08 10.44
N GLY A 133 22.91 -5.41 9.29
CA GLY A 133 24.20 -4.91 8.82
C GLY A 133 25.05 -5.94 8.10
N PHE A 134 24.44 -6.95 7.46
CA PHE A 134 25.16 -8.00 6.73
C PHE A 134 25.47 -7.67 5.25
N ASN A 135 24.59 -6.92 4.58
CA ASN A 135 24.66 -6.73 3.13
C ASN A 135 25.39 -5.44 2.72
N ILE A 136 26.64 -5.30 3.16
CA ILE A 136 27.35 -4.02 3.07
C ILE A 136 28.29 -3.88 1.85
N PHE A 137 28.91 -4.95 1.38
CA PHE A 137 29.91 -4.86 0.31
C PHE A 137 29.52 -5.63 -0.96
N PRO A 138 29.40 -4.98 -2.14
CA PRO A 138 29.55 -3.55 -2.40
C PRO A 138 28.29 -2.75 -2.03
N SER A 139 28.41 -1.43 -1.84
CA SER A 139 27.26 -0.61 -1.45
C SER A 139 26.21 -0.49 -2.54
N LEU A 140 25.03 -1.10 -2.31
CA LEU A 140 23.87 -0.96 -3.18
C LEU A 140 23.29 0.47 -3.17
N HIS A 141 23.41 1.22 -2.07
CA HIS A 141 22.98 2.62 -2.01
C HIS A 141 23.75 3.47 -3.01
N VAL A 142 25.07 3.30 -3.05
CA VAL A 142 25.96 4.01 -3.96
C VAL A 142 25.79 3.51 -5.40
N ALA A 143 25.74 2.18 -5.61
CA ALA A 143 25.56 1.60 -6.94
C ALA A 143 24.25 2.05 -7.60
N ASN A 144 23.13 1.92 -6.88
CA ASN A 144 21.81 2.29 -7.38
C ASN A 144 21.76 3.80 -7.70
N THR A 145 22.24 4.66 -6.80
CA THR A 145 22.15 6.12 -7.00
C THR A 145 23.09 6.63 -8.09
N ALA A 146 24.28 6.03 -8.25
CA ALA A 146 25.20 6.31 -9.35
C ALA A 146 24.65 5.84 -10.71
N TYR A 147 24.03 4.65 -10.74
CA TYR A 147 23.32 4.15 -11.92
C TYR A 147 22.20 5.10 -12.33
N ILE A 148 21.37 5.53 -11.37
CA ILE A 148 20.28 6.47 -11.60
C ILE A 148 20.84 7.81 -12.08
N ALA A 149 21.95 8.31 -11.52
CA ALA A 149 22.57 9.54 -11.98
C ALA A 149 23.00 9.47 -13.46
N CYS A 150 23.53 8.32 -13.90
CA CYS A 150 23.81 8.08 -15.32
C CYS A 150 22.54 8.11 -16.19
N VAL A 151 21.48 7.41 -15.76
CA VAL A 151 20.18 7.39 -16.46
C VAL A 151 19.57 8.79 -16.55
N MET A 152 19.59 9.54 -15.45
CA MET A 152 19.08 10.91 -15.36
C MET A 152 19.89 11.86 -16.24
N GLY A 153 21.22 11.73 -16.28
CA GLY A 153 22.06 12.50 -17.19
C GLY A 153 21.79 12.18 -18.66
N ARG A 154 21.63 10.90 -19.01
CA ARG A 154 21.41 10.46 -20.39
C ARG A 154 20.05 10.86 -20.96
N PHE A 155 18.99 10.77 -20.16
CA PHE A 155 17.61 10.94 -20.63
C PHE A 155 16.89 12.17 -20.07
N GLY A 156 17.37 12.75 -18.96
CA GLY A 156 16.86 13.97 -18.34
C GLY A 156 17.72 15.21 -18.58
N GLY A 157 18.90 15.05 -19.21
CA GLY A 157 19.83 16.14 -19.53
C GLY A 157 20.87 16.41 -18.43
N ALA A 158 21.86 17.25 -18.75
CA ALA A 158 23.03 17.47 -17.91
C ALA A 158 22.69 17.98 -16.50
N ALA A 159 21.74 18.91 -16.36
CA ALA A 159 21.31 19.44 -15.07
C ALA A 159 20.64 18.37 -14.19
N SER A 160 19.80 17.51 -14.78
CA SER A 160 19.14 16.40 -14.07
C SER A 160 20.16 15.35 -13.61
N GLY A 161 21.12 15.02 -14.47
CA GLY A 161 22.25 14.16 -14.12
C GLY A 161 23.12 14.74 -13.00
N ALA A 162 23.50 16.01 -13.10
CA ALA A 162 24.31 16.70 -12.09
C ALA A 162 23.61 16.77 -10.73
N GLY A 163 22.32 17.10 -10.71
CA GLY A 163 21.52 17.09 -9.48
C GLY A 163 21.45 15.69 -8.85
N MET A 164 21.32 14.65 -9.67
CA MET A 164 21.30 13.27 -9.17
C MET A 164 22.69 12.79 -8.71
N TRP A 165 23.77 13.23 -9.36
CA TRP A 165 25.14 12.97 -8.89
C TRP A 165 25.44 13.67 -7.56
N ALA A 166 24.95 14.90 -7.38
CA ALA A 166 25.02 15.59 -6.09
C ALA A 166 24.26 14.82 -5.01
N LEU A 167 23.04 14.38 -5.29
CA LEU A 167 22.26 13.55 -4.36
C LEU A 167 22.95 12.21 -4.06
N CYS A 168 23.52 11.55 -5.08
CA CYS A 168 24.33 10.34 -4.94
C CYS A 168 25.48 10.59 -3.96
N LEU A 169 26.22 11.70 -4.10
CA LEU A 169 27.30 12.07 -3.19
C LEU A 169 26.79 12.26 -1.76
N PHE A 170 25.70 13.00 -1.56
CA PHE A 170 25.13 13.19 -0.21
C PHE A 170 24.69 11.89 0.45
N ILE A 171 24.05 10.98 -0.32
CA ILE A 171 23.66 9.66 0.17
C ILE A 171 24.92 8.85 0.51
N THR A 172 25.91 8.84 -0.38
CA THR A 172 27.21 8.16 -0.19
C THR A 172 27.92 8.62 1.08
N VAL A 173 27.95 9.93 1.35
CA VAL A 173 28.54 10.47 2.57
C VAL A 173 27.71 10.07 3.79
N SER A 174 26.37 10.13 3.68
CA SER A 174 25.48 9.78 4.79
C SER A 174 25.67 8.35 5.27
N THR A 175 25.94 7.38 4.38
CA THR A 175 26.14 5.97 4.76
C THR A 175 27.33 5.77 5.69
N LEU A 176 28.37 6.60 5.56
CA LEU A 176 29.55 6.57 6.43
C LEU A 176 29.21 7.08 7.83
N PHE A 177 28.54 8.25 7.91
CA PHE A 177 28.16 8.88 9.19
C PHE A 177 27.12 8.09 9.98
N VAL A 178 26.22 7.38 9.30
CA VAL A 178 25.26 6.47 9.95
C VAL A 178 25.80 5.06 10.14
N LYS A 179 27.10 4.84 9.92
CA LYS A 179 27.78 3.53 10.07
C LYS A 179 27.02 2.41 9.38
N GLN A 180 26.67 2.63 8.12
CA GLN A 180 26.03 1.66 7.24
C GLN A 180 27.00 1.02 6.24
N HIS A 181 28.06 1.73 5.88
CA HIS A 181 29.08 1.26 4.94
C HIS A 181 30.47 1.72 5.38
N TYR A 182 31.48 0.97 4.97
CA TYR A 182 32.89 1.35 5.05
C TYR A 182 33.33 2.06 3.77
N LEU A 183 34.44 2.80 3.85
CA LEU A 183 35.01 3.56 2.73
C LEU A 183 35.27 2.72 1.48
N LEU A 184 35.64 1.44 1.64
CA LEU A 184 35.89 0.53 0.52
C LEU A 184 34.61 0.19 -0.28
N ASP A 185 33.43 0.28 0.36
CA ASP A 185 32.14 -0.03 -0.25
C ASP A 185 31.73 1.04 -1.29
N LEU A 186 32.26 2.25 -1.16
CA LEU A 186 31.91 3.42 -1.96
C LEU A 186 32.45 3.34 -3.39
N PRO A 187 33.78 3.23 -3.65
CA PRO A 187 34.30 3.15 -5.01
C PRO A 187 33.82 1.88 -5.73
N THR A 188 33.61 0.79 -5.00
CA THR A 188 33.07 -0.46 -5.56
C THR A 188 31.60 -0.33 -5.93
N GLY A 189 30.80 0.35 -5.11
CA GLY A 189 29.42 0.74 -5.45
C GLY A 189 29.36 1.65 -6.68
N LEU A 190 30.17 2.71 -6.72
CA LEU A 190 30.25 3.63 -7.87
C LEU A 190 30.63 2.89 -9.16
N LEU A 191 31.64 2.02 -9.09
CA LEU A 191 32.07 1.20 -10.21
C LEU A 191 30.95 0.26 -10.67
N LEU A 192 30.29 -0.43 -9.76
CA LEU A 192 29.19 -1.35 -10.07
C LEU A 192 28.04 -0.60 -10.76
N GLY A 193 27.58 0.52 -10.20
CA GLY A 193 26.48 1.30 -10.76
C GLY A 193 26.78 1.84 -12.16
N THR A 194 27.97 2.40 -12.36
CA THR A 194 28.38 2.95 -13.66
C THR A 194 28.66 1.84 -14.69
N ALA A 195 29.22 0.70 -14.29
CA ALA A 195 29.40 -0.46 -15.15
C ALA A 195 28.07 -1.06 -15.59
N CYS A 196 27.12 -1.24 -14.66
CA CYS A 196 25.77 -1.72 -14.95
C CYS A 196 25.03 -0.79 -15.92
N PHE A 197 25.22 0.54 -15.81
CA PHE A 197 24.71 1.49 -16.80
C PHE A 197 25.29 1.24 -18.19
N ARG A 198 26.62 1.13 -18.29
CA ARG A 198 27.29 0.85 -19.58
C ARG A 198 26.82 -0.47 -20.18
N ILE A 199 26.69 -1.52 -19.38
CA ILE A 199 26.21 -2.83 -19.82
C ILE A 199 24.77 -2.73 -20.32
N ALA A 200 23.85 -2.26 -19.47
CA ALA A 200 22.42 -2.18 -19.77
C ALA A 200 22.12 -1.34 -21.03
N PHE A 201 22.91 -0.30 -21.27
CA PHE A 201 22.75 0.59 -22.42
C PHE A 201 23.79 0.38 -23.54
N SER A 202 24.56 -0.72 -23.50
CA SER A 202 25.49 -1.06 -24.58
C SER A 202 24.73 -1.45 -25.86
N SER A 203 25.31 -1.08 -27.00
CA SER A 203 24.84 -1.50 -28.33
C SER A 203 25.07 -2.99 -28.59
N ALA A 204 26.04 -3.59 -27.88
CA ALA A 204 26.31 -5.03 -27.93
C ALA A 204 25.18 -5.87 -27.29
N LEU A 205 24.47 -5.32 -26.29
CA LEU A 205 23.26 -5.93 -25.74
C LEU A 205 22.09 -5.73 -26.70
N ASN A 206 21.91 -6.70 -27.60
CA ASN A 206 20.80 -6.75 -28.53
C ASN A 206 19.55 -7.33 -27.87
N LEU A 207 18.77 -6.48 -27.20
CA LEU A 207 17.49 -6.87 -26.59
C LEU A 207 16.43 -7.29 -27.62
N ARG A 208 16.62 -7.06 -28.93
CA ARG A 208 15.74 -7.63 -29.96
C ARG A 208 15.81 -9.16 -30.02
N ARG A 209 16.96 -9.79 -29.73
CA ARG A 209 17.02 -11.27 -29.59
C ARG A 209 16.32 -11.77 -28.33
N TRP A 210 16.31 -10.97 -27.27
CA TRP A 210 15.49 -11.27 -26.08
C TRP A 210 14.01 -11.16 -26.38
N SER A 211 13.58 -10.38 -27.38
CA SER A 211 12.18 -10.35 -27.82
C SER A 211 11.70 -11.60 -28.57
N GLU A 212 12.59 -12.57 -28.84
CA GLU A 212 12.27 -13.91 -29.38
C GLU A 212 12.29 -14.99 -28.28
N VAL A 213 13.21 -14.86 -27.32
CA VAL A 213 13.27 -15.71 -26.11
C VAL A 213 12.15 -15.36 -25.13
N LEU A 214 11.77 -14.08 -25.01
CA LEU A 214 10.68 -13.64 -24.16
C LEU A 214 9.37 -14.28 -24.59
N PRO A 215 8.96 -14.37 -25.87
CA PRO A 215 7.81 -15.15 -26.33
C PRO A 215 7.87 -16.65 -26.03
N TRP A 216 9.05 -17.28 -26.04
CA TRP A 216 9.22 -18.70 -25.72
C TRP A 216 9.14 -18.99 -24.21
N LEU A 217 9.78 -18.16 -23.39
CA LEU A 217 9.59 -18.14 -21.93
C LEU A 217 8.17 -17.69 -21.58
N GLN A 218 7.63 -16.70 -22.29
CA GLN A 218 6.25 -16.22 -22.17
C GLN A 218 5.25 -17.22 -22.67
N SER A 219 5.55 -18.13 -23.61
CA SER A 219 4.64 -19.18 -24.08
C SER A 219 4.60 -20.35 -23.11
N ARG A 220 5.74 -20.67 -22.48
CA ARG A 220 5.78 -21.52 -21.27
C ARG A 220 5.13 -20.85 -20.06
N LEU A 221 5.16 -19.53 -19.98
CA LEU A 221 4.51 -18.71 -18.95
C LEU A 221 3.16 -18.13 -19.42
N ALA A 222 2.59 -18.55 -20.57
CA ALA A 222 1.51 -17.84 -21.31
C ALA A 222 0.11 -18.05 -20.72
N SER A 223 0.05 -18.19 -19.41
CA SER A 223 -1.13 -17.85 -18.61
C SER A 223 -0.79 -16.74 -17.58
N PRO A 224 0.05 -15.73 -17.88
CA PRO A 224 0.89 -15.06 -16.89
C PRO A 224 0.18 -13.96 -16.09
N GLY A 225 -1.03 -13.54 -16.48
CA GLY A 225 -1.82 -12.62 -15.67
C GLY A 225 -2.49 -13.31 -14.47
N ARG A 226 -2.90 -14.56 -14.65
CA ARG A 226 -3.49 -15.36 -13.57
C ARG A 226 -2.44 -16.18 -12.84
N PHE A 227 -1.49 -16.83 -13.52
CA PHE A 227 -0.53 -17.70 -12.84
C PHE A 227 0.37 -16.93 -11.85
N TRP A 228 1.03 -15.85 -12.26
CA TRP A 228 1.89 -15.08 -11.34
C TRP A 228 1.10 -14.35 -10.27
N THR A 229 -0.09 -13.83 -10.59
CA THR A 229 -0.99 -13.25 -9.59
C THR A 229 -1.43 -14.33 -8.59
N VAL A 230 -1.90 -15.48 -9.06
CA VAL A 230 -2.29 -16.63 -8.22
C VAL A 230 -1.10 -17.20 -7.45
N ALA A 231 0.11 -17.21 -8.01
CA ALA A 231 1.32 -17.69 -7.35
C ALA A 231 1.82 -16.69 -6.30
N LEU A 232 1.76 -15.37 -6.56
CA LEU A 232 2.06 -14.33 -5.58
C LEU A 232 1.00 -14.31 -4.46
N HIS A 233 -0.28 -14.38 -4.80
CA HIS A 233 -1.36 -14.46 -3.82
C HIS A 233 -1.31 -15.79 -3.06
N GLY A 234 -0.92 -16.87 -3.73
CA GLY A 234 -0.72 -18.20 -3.15
C GLY A 234 0.49 -18.25 -2.23
N ALA A 235 1.60 -17.62 -2.59
CA ALA A 235 2.80 -17.50 -1.76
C ALA A 235 2.55 -16.57 -0.56
N ALA A 236 1.89 -15.43 -0.76
CA ALA A 236 1.47 -14.54 0.34
C ALA A 236 0.46 -15.24 1.27
N GLY A 237 -0.46 -16.02 0.71
CA GLY A 237 -1.39 -16.86 1.46
C GLY A 237 -0.67 -17.95 2.25
N ALA A 238 0.29 -18.65 1.64
CA ALA A 238 1.10 -19.67 2.28
C ALA A 238 1.98 -19.08 3.39
N PHE A 239 2.56 -17.90 3.18
CA PHE A 239 3.31 -17.16 4.20
C PHE A 239 2.40 -16.73 5.36
N GLY A 240 1.21 -16.21 5.06
CA GLY A 240 0.22 -15.85 6.07
C GLY A 240 -0.24 -17.05 6.91
N LEU A 241 -0.58 -18.17 6.24
CA LEU A 241 -0.92 -19.44 6.90
C LEU A 241 0.25 -20.01 7.71
N GLY A 242 1.48 -19.91 7.17
CA GLY A 242 2.71 -20.27 7.86
C GLY A 242 2.93 -19.44 9.13
N THR A 243 2.64 -18.14 9.07
CA THR A 243 2.72 -17.23 10.23
C THR A 243 1.68 -17.61 11.28
N VAL A 244 0.43 -17.86 10.89
CA VAL A 244 -0.63 -18.36 11.79
C VAL A 244 -0.21 -19.68 12.44
N PHE A 245 0.36 -20.60 11.66
CA PHE A 245 0.80 -21.89 12.16
C PHE A 245 1.97 -21.77 13.14
N TRP A 246 2.96 -20.94 12.80
CA TRP A 246 4.11 -20.64 13.64
C TRP A 246 3.68 -19.99 14.96
N LEU A 247 2.77 -19.01 14.92
CA LEU A 247 2.17 -18.40 16.11
C LEU A 247 1.44 -19.43 16.96
N GLY A 248 0.64 -20.31 16.33
CA GLY A 248 -0.07 -21.36 17.05
C GLY A 248 0.85 -22.37 17.73
N ARG A 249 2.00 -22.68 17.12
CA ARG A 249 3.06 -23.49 17.76
C ARG A 249 3.71 -22.79 18.95
N HIS A 250 3.97 -21.48 18.86
CA HIS A 250 4.64 -20.70 19.91
C HIS A 250 3.70 -20.38 21.10
N ILE A 251 2.44 -20.04 20.82
CA ILE A 251 1.44 -19.72 21.83
C ILE A 251 0.84 -21.01 22.44
N GLY A 252 0.74 -22.07 21.64
CA GLY A 252 0.12 -23.34 22.00
C GLY A 252 -1.31 -23.47 21.48
N TRP A 253 -1.53 -24.43 20.59
CA TRP A 253 -2.84 -24.72 20.00
C TRP A 253 -3.92 -25.06 21.02
N GLY A 254 -3.55 -25.72 22.13
CA GLY A 254 -4.49 -26.04 23.21
C GLY A 254 -5.06 -24.78 23.88
N ALA A 255 -4.20 -23.78 24.16
CA ALA A 255 -4.63 -22.52 24.77
C ALA A 255 -5.50 -21.68 23.81
N ILE A 256 -5.14 -21.65 22.52
CA ILE A 256 -5.94 -20.97 21.49
C ILE A 256 -7.31 -21.67 21.35
N GLY A 257 -7.32 -23.00 21.31
CA GLY A 257 -8.55 -23.80 21.23
C GLY A 257 -9.46 -23.58 22.43
N ALA A 258 -8.90 -23.54 23.64
CA ALA A 258 -9.65 -23.24 24.86
C ALA A 258 -10.26 -21.82 24.84
N ALA A 259 -9.52 -20.82 24.38
CA ALA A 259 -10.02 -19.45 24.24
C ALA A 259 -11.11 -19.31 23.17
N ILE A 260 -11.01 -20.04 22.05
CA ILE A 260 -12.10 -20.11 21.05
C ILE A 260 -13.31 -20.82 21.66
N GLY A 261 -13.07 -21.90 22.42
CA GLY A 261 -14.10 -22.66 23.11
C GLY A 261 -14.88 -21.84 24.14
N SER A 262 -14.21 -20.95 24.88
CA SER A 262 -14.85 -20.08 25.88
C SER A 262 -15.77 -19.04 25.24
N ILE A 263 -15.44 -18.56 24.04
CA ILE A 263 -16.33 -17.69 23.27
C ILE A 263 -17.57 -18.47 22.80
N GLY A 264 -17.37 -19.70 22.32
CA GLY A 264 -18.44 -20.56 21.87
C GLY A 264 -18.98 -20.19 20.47
N TRP A 265 -19.53 -21.17 19.77
CA TRP A 265 -19.98 -21.01 18.39
C TRP A 265 -21.17 -20.05 18.27
N THR A 266 -22.08 -20.04 19.24
CA THR A 266 -23.27 -19.18 19.24
C THR A 266 -22.88 -17.70 19.31
N ALA A 267 -21.92 -17.36 20.18
CA ALA A 267 -21.42 -16.00 20.27
C ALA A 267 -20.61 -15.62 19.02
N ALA A 268 -19.83 -16.54 18.44
CA ALA A 268 -19.11 -16.29 17.18
C ALA A 268 -20.07 -15.96 16.01
N VAL A 269 -21.20 -16.68 15.91
CA VAL A 269 -22.28 -16.36 14.95
C VAL A 269 -22.92 -15.02 15.30
N GLY A 270 -23.22 -14.77 16.58
CA GLY A 270 -23.76 -13.48 17.05
C GLY A 270 -22.87 -12.29 16.70
N LEU A 271 -21.55 -12.41 16.88
CA LEU A 271 -20.55 -11.42 16.48
C LEU A 271 -20.51 -11.23 14.96
N THR A 272 -20.70 -12.31 14.20
CA THR A 272 -20.79 -12.24 12.74
C THR A 272 -22.00 -11.44 12.28
N LEU A 273 -23.15 -11.65 12.92
CA LEU A 273 -24.38 -10.91 12.65
C LEU A 273 -24.31 -9.46 13.15
N LEU A 274 -23.67 -9.21 14.30
CA LEU A 274 -23.49 -7.88 14.85
C LEU A 274 -22.76 -6.94 13.88
N TYR A 275 -21.83 -7.47 13.08
CA TYR A 275 -21.13 -6.70 12.06
C TYR A 275 -22.03 -6.19 10.91
N ALA A 276 -23.27 -6.67 10.81
CA ALA A 276 -24.27 -6.06 9.94
C ALA A 276 -24.55 -4.59 10.31
N VAL A 277 -24.45 -4.23 11.60
CA VAL A 277 -24.73 -2.86 12.08
C VAL A 277 -23.70 -1.86 11.55
N PRO A 278 -22.38 -2.08 11.70
CA PRO A 278 -21.37 -1.23 11.07
C PRO A 278 -21.49 -1.17 9.55
N GLN A 279 -21.71 -2.31 8.90
CA GLN A 279 -21.91 -2.38 7.44
C GLN A 279 -23.11 -1.53 7.00
N PHE A 280 -24.21 -1.58 7.74
CA PHE A 280 -25.37 -0.74 7.49
C PHE A 280 -25.07 0.76 7.71
N LEU A 281 -24.30 1.11 8.73
CA LEU A 281 -23.88 2.49 8.98
C LEU A 281 -22.98 3.02 7.85
N PHE A 282 -21.99 2.24 7.39
CA PHE A 282 -21.17 2.62 6.23
C PHE A 282 -22.00 2.75 4.95
N CYS A 283 -22.97 1.85 4.74
CA CYS A 283 -23.93 1.94 3.64
C CYS A 283 -24.78 3.23 3.71
N CYS A 284 -25.27 3.60 4.91
CA CYS A 284 -25.93 4.89 5.15
C CYS A 284 -24.98 6.07 4.88
N GLY A 285 -23.70 5.94 5.24
CA GLY A 285 -22.67 6.91 4.93
C GLY A 285 -22.57 7.19 3.43
N TRP A 286 -22.62 6.15 2.60
CA TRP A 286 -22.65 6.28 1.15
C TRP A 286 -23.99 6.84 0.63
N TYR A 287 -25.11 6.38 1.19
CA TYR A 287 -26.46 6.85 0.83
C TYR A 287 -26.60 8.37 0.86
N TRP A 288 -26.05 9.03 1.88
CA TRP A 288 -26.13 10.48 2.00
C TRP A 288 -25.36 11.22 0.90
N THR A 289 -24.33 10.61 0.30
CA THR A 289 -23.53 11.20 -0.77
C THR A 289 -24.08 11.00 -2.18
N LEU A 290 -25.22 10.32 -2.34
CA LEU A 290 -25.87 10.09 -3.65
C LEU A 290 -26.56 11.34 -4.23
N GLY A 291 -26.58 12.45 -3.48
CA GLY A 291 -27.23 13.70 -3.89
C GLY A 291 -28.71 13.48 -4.25
N PRO A 292 -29.20 13.99 -5.39
CA PRO A 292 -30.60 13.86 -5.81
C PRO A 292 -31.09 12.42 -5.95
N TRP A 293 -30.19 11.48 -6.28
CA TRP A 293 -30.52 10.08 -6.54
C TRP A 293 -30.86 9.28 -5.28
N ARG A 294 -30.53 9.83 -4.10
CA ARG A 294 -30.80 9.26 -2.78
C ARG A 294 -32.25 8.82 -2.62
N LYS A 295 -33.21 9.72 -2.91
CA LYS A 295 -34.65 9.43 -2.78
C LYS A 295 -35.15 8.43 -3.82
N LYS A 296 -34.61 8.47 -5.04
CA LYS A 296 -35.03 7.62 -6.16
C LYS A 296 -34.58 6.16 -5.99
N LEU A 297 -33.35 5.96 -5.51
CA LEU A 297 -32.81 4.62 -5.27
C LEU A 297 -33.29 4.03 -3.94
N GLY A 298 -33.45 4.88 -2.91
CA GLY A 298 -33.63 4.44 -1.53
C GLY A 298 -32.43 3.65 -1.00
N LEU A 299 -32.43 3.33 0.30
CA LEU A 299 -31.36 2.54 0.91
C LEU A 299 -31.28 1.13 0.31
N ARG A 300 -32.44 0.49 0.05
CA ARG A 300 -32.51 -0.86 -0.53
C ARG A 300 -31.83 -0.94 -1.90
N GLY A 301 -31.86 0.14 -2.68
CA GLY A 301 -31.26 0.21 -4.01
C GLY A 301 -29.73 0.16 -4.02
N ILE A 302 -29.07 0.39 -2.88
CA ILE A 302 -27.61 0.49 -2.79
C ILE A 302 -26.95 -0.57 -1.91
N VAL A 303 -27.71 -1.34 -1.12
CA VAL A 303 -27.17 -2.38 -0.23
C VAL A 303 -26.36 -3.41 -1.01
N ILE A 304 -26.89 -3.93 -2.13
CA ILE A 304 -26.17 -4.92 -2.95
C ILE A 304 -24.90 -4.32 -3.57
N PRO A 305 -24.96 -3.16 -4.27
CA PRO A 305 -23.75 -2.50 -4.74
C PRO A 305 -22.71 -2.27 -3.64
N PHE A 306 -23.17 -1.87 -2.45
CA PHE A 306 -22.31 -1.60 -1.30
C PHE A 306 -21.58 -2.85 -0.82
N LEU A 307 -22.32 -3.93 -0.51
CA LEU A 307 -21.75 -5.19 -0.02
C LEU A 307 -20.85 -5.87 -1.07
N ALA A 308 -21.22 -5.79 -2.35
CA ALA A 308 -20.39 -6.29 -3.44
C ALA A 308 -19.06 -5.53 -3.55
N GLY A 309 -19.10 -4.19 -3.45
CA GLY A 309 -17.89 -3.38 -3.41
C GLY A 309 -17.04 -3.66 -2.17
N ASP A 310 -17.65 -3.80 -1.00
CA ASP A 310 -16.92 -4.07 0.25
C ASP A 310 -16.19 -5.43 0.23
N ALA A 311 -16.82 -6.46 -0.32
CA ALA A 311 -16.17 -7.77 -0.51
C ALA A 311 -14.91 -7.69 -1.39
N VAL A 312 -14.96 -6.89 -2.46
CA VAL A 312 -13.81 -6.64 -3.35
C VAL A 312 -12.72 -5.83 -2.62
N ASN A 313 -13.11 -4.82 -1.84
CA ASN A 313 -12.18 -4.04 -1.02
C ASN A 313 -11.44 -4.90 0.01
N CYS A 314 -12.12 -5.89 0.61
CA CYS A 314 -11.51 -6.79 1.59
C CYS A 314 -10.53 -7.80 0.95
N SER A 315 -10.70 -8.10 -0.34
CA SER A 315 -9.91 -9.13 -1.04
C SER A 315 -8.67 -8.58 -1.74
N ILE A 316 -8.80 -7.39 -2.36
CA ILE A 316 -7.77 -6.83 -3.24
C ILE A 316 -6.89 -5.84 -2.45
N PRO A 317 -5.56 -5.98 -2.50
CA PRO A 317 -4.64 -5.05 -1.82
C PRO A 317 -4.63 -3.69 -2.53
N SER A 318 -5.55 -2.81 -2.13
CA SER A 318 -5.76 -1.52 -2.79
C SER A 318 -6.15 -0.40 -1.84
N ALA A 319 -5.75 -0.48 -0.56
CA ALA A 319 -6.16 0.47 0.48
C ALA A 319 -7.70 0.68 0.51
N ASN A 320 -8.46 -0.41 0.38
CA ASN A 320 -9.92 -0.42 0.33
C ASN A 320 -10.54 0.45 -0.81
N ALA A 321 -9.86 0.61 -1.95
CA ALA A 321 -10.37 1.33 -3.12
C ALA A 321 -10.84 0.45 -4.31
N ALA A 322 -10.49 -0.83 -4.38
CA ALA A 322 -10.75 -1.67 -5.56
C ALA A 322 -12.24 -2.00 -5.80
N GLY A 323 -13.06 -1.94 -4.77
CA GLY A 323 -14.50 -2.15 -4.82
C GLY A 323 -15.30 -0.94 -5.28
N GLU A 324 -14.68 0.25 -5.32
CA GLU A 324 -15.35 1.48 -5.71
C GLU A 324 -15.79 1.49 -7.18
N PRO A 325 -14.98 1.01 -8.15
CA PRO A 325 -15.45 0.77 -9.51
C PRO A 325 -16.64 -0.19 -9.56
N VAL A 326 -16.69 -1.23 -8.72
CA VAL A 326 -17.80 -2.19 -8.71
C VAL A 326 -19.12 -1.51 -8.32
N LYS A 327 -19.08 -0.63 -7.32
CA LYS A 327 -20.24 0.19 -6.92
C LYS A 327 -20.75 1.05 -8.07
N VAL A 328 -19.85 1.73 -8.79
CA VAL A 328 -20.18 2.53 -9.97
C VAL A 328 -20.78 1.65 -11.07
N LEU A 329 -20.14 0.52 -11.37
CA LEU A 329 -20.56 -0.39 -12.43
C LEU A 329 -21.96 -0.99 -12.18
N LEU A 330 -22.32 -1.26 -10.92
CA LEU A 330 -23.64 -1.77 -10.57
C LEU A 330 -24.74 -0.68 -10.57
N LEU A 331 -24.38 0.60 -10.39
CA LEU A 331 -25.33 1.71 -10.37
C LEU A 331 -25.46 2.47 -11.70
N ARG A 332 -24.51 2.33 -12.63
CA ARG A 332 -24.45 3.08 -13.91
C ARG A 332 -25.71 3.00 -14.79
N HIS A 333 -26.54 1.97 -14.60
CA HIS A 333 -27.79 1.79 -15.36
C HIS A 333 -28.96 2.58 -14.78
N ARG A 334 -28.84 3.06 -13.54
CA ARG A 334 -29.88 3.80 -12.80
C ARG A 334 -29.50 5.24 -12.50
N VAL A 335 -28.20 5.52 -12.46
CA VAL A 335 -27.60 6.83 -12.13
C VAL A 335 -26.50 7.12 -13.15
N PRO A 336 -26.38 8.37 -13.65
CA PRO A 336 -25.28 8.78 -14.51
C PRO A 336 -23.91 8.44 -13.89
N VAL A 337 -22.95 8.04 -14.73
CA VAL A 337 -21.65 7.55 -14.26
C VAL A 337 -20.88 8.63 -13.50
N GLU A 338 -21.02 9.88 -13.91
CA GLU A 338 -20.38 11.05 -13.30
C GLU A 338 -20.86 11.24 -11.85
N ASP A 339 -22.17 11.10 -11.63
CA ASP A 339 -22.80 11.19 -10.31
C ASP A 339 -22.45 9.98 -9.43
N CYS A 340 -22.36 8.78 -10.02
CA CYS A 340 -21.87 7.60 -9.31
C CYS A 340 -20.43 7.79 -8.82
N VAL A 341 -19.54 8.23 -9.70
CA VAL A 341 -18.13 8.49 -9.38
C VAL A 341 -18.02 9.57 -8.32
N ALA A 342 -18.73 10.70 -8.47
CA ALA A 342 -18.73 11.77 -7.48
C ALA A 342 -19.22 11.29 -6.11
N SER A 343 -20.35 10.55 -6.06
CA SER A 343 -20.90 10.01 -4.81
C SER A 343 -19.92 9.07 -4.11
N VAL A 344 -19.36 8.10 -4.84
CA VAL A 344 -18.40 7.13 -4.28
C VAL A 344 -17.14 7.84 -3.76
N THR A 345 -16.71 8.89 -4.45
CA THR A 345 -15.53 9.69 -4.06
C THR A 345 -15.79 10.48 -2.80
N LEU A 346 -16.95 11.16 -2.72
CA LEU A 346 -17.37 11.88 -1.52
C LEU A 346 -17.53 10.93 -0.33
N TYR A 347 -18.12 9.75 -0.57
CA TYR A 347 -18.22 8.72 0.46
C TYR A 347 -16.85 8.27 0.95
N LYS A 348 -15.89 8.02 0.06
CA LYS A 348 -14.53 7.63 0.45
C LYS A 348 -13.76 8.74 1.17
N ALA A 349 -14.00 9.99 0.80
CA ALA A 349 -13.47 11.11 1.56
C ALA A 349 -14.05 11.15 2.98
N SER A 350 -15.37 11.00 3.13
CA SER A 350 -16.02 10.92 4.45
C SER A 350 -15.48 9.75 5.27
N ASP A 351 -15.39 8.56 4.68
CA ASP A 351 -14.85 7.34 5.30
C ASP A 351 -13.41 7.56 5.81
N PHE A 352 -12.54 8.13 4.98
CA PHE A 352 -11.15 8.40 5.32
C PHE A 352 -11.00 9.45 6.43
N VAL A 353 -11.80 10.53 6.39
CA VAL A 353 -11.83 11.53 7.46
C VAL A 353 -12.37 10.94 8.76
N SER A 354 -13.44 10.13 8.70
CA SER A 354 -13.99 9.45 9.86
C SER A 354 -12.98 8.49 10.50
N LEU A 355 -12.21 7.76 9.68
CA LEU A 355 -11.14 6.89 10.14
C LEU A 355 -10.02 7.71 10.81
N LEU A 356 -9.61 8.84 10.21
CA LEU A 356 -8.62 9.74 10.81
C LEU A 356 -9.06 10.24 12.19
N LEU A 357 -10.33 10.66 12.33
CA LEU A 357 -10.90 11.10 13.60
C LEU A 357 -10.95 9.97 14.63
N PHE A 358 -11.40 8.78 14.23
CA PHE A 358 -11.45 7.59 15.09
C PHE A 358 -10.06 7.21 15.61
N LEU A 359 -9.07 7.10 14.72
CA LEU A 359 -7.70 6.76 15.08
C LEU A 359 -7.04 7.83 15.95
N SER A 360 -7.36 9.11 15.72
CA SER A 360 -6.89 10.22 16.56
C SER A 360 -7.43 10.13 17.99
N LEU A 361 -8.74 9.84 18.13
CA LEU A 361 -9.36 9.62 19.44
C LEU A 361 -8.74 8.41 20.16
N GLY A 362 -8.60 7.28 19.46
CA GLY A 362 -8.02 6.08 20.02
C GLY A 362 -6.56 6.26 20.46
N LEU A 363 -5.76 7.00 19.68
CA LEU A 363 -4.39 7.33 20.06
C LEU A 363 -4.33 8.28 21.26
N ALA A 364 -5.26 9.25 21.35
CA ALA A 364 -5.36 10.13 22.51
C ALA A 364 -5.68 9.33 23.79
N VAL A 365 -6.64 8.40 23.72
CA VAL A 365 -6.99 7.50 24.83
C VAL A 365 -5.82 6.57 25.20
N ALA A 366 -5.12 6.03 24.20
CA ALA A 366 -3.94 5.20 24.44
C ALA A 366 -2.83 5.97 25.17
N ARG A 367 -2.66 7.26 24.90
CA ARG A 367 -1.69 8.13 25.60
C ARG A 367 -2.10 8.48 27.02
N SER A 368 -3.40 8.67 27.28
CA SER A 368 -3.89 9.26 28.53
C SER A 368 -4.22 8.24 29.61
N GLY A 369 -4.17 6.93 29.33
CA GLY A 369 -4.65 5.95 30.30
C GLY A 369 -4.29 4.49 30.05
N LEU A 370 -3.40 4.18 29.09
CA LEU A 370 -2.93 2.82 28.85
C LEU A 370 -1.40 2.81 28.72
N SER A 371 -0.76 1.79 29.27
CA SER A 371 0.71 1.65 29.30
C SER A 371 1.29 1.17 27.96
N PHE A 372 0.95 1.82 26.85
CA PHE A 372 1.53 1.49 25.55
C PHE A 372 3.01 1.90 25.47
N PRO A 373 3.88 1.04 24.89
CA PRO A 373 5.25 1.39 24.60
C PRO A 373 5.34 2.63 23.72
N ARG A 374 6.28 3.53 24.05
CA ARG A 374 6.51 4.78 23.29
C ARG A 374 6.66 4.55 21.77
N PRO A 375 7.36 3.50 21.27
CA PRO A 375 7.48 3.26 19.83
C PRO A 375 6.14 3.06 19.11
N TRP A 376 5.16 2.44 19.77
CA TRP A 376 3.83 2.22 19.21
C TRP A 376 3.07 3.53 19.06
N LEU A 377 3.15 4.40 20.07
CA LEU A 377 2.52 5.72 20.05
C LEU A 377 3.13 6.63 18.97
N TRP A 378 4.45 6.58 18.80
CA TRP A 378 5.15 7.30 17.74
C TRP A 378 4.80 6.77 16.36
N GLY A 379 4.86 5.46 16.14
CA GLY A 379 4.46 4.83 14.87
C GLY A 379 3.03 5.21 14.47
N ALA A 380 2.08 5.11 15.40
CA ALA A 380 0.71 5.56 15.20
C ALA A 380 0.61 7.05 14.84
N SER A 381 1.43 7.91 15.45
CA SER A 381 1.45 9.35 15.15
C SER A 381 1.97 9.67 13.75
N VAL A 382 3.01 8.94 13.30
CA VAL A 382 3.54 9.08 11.94
C VAL A 382 2.49 8.67 10.91
N VAL A 383 1.78 7.56 11.16
CA VAL A 383 0.69 7.12 10.29
C VAL A 383 -0.43 8.16 10.25
N LEU A 384 -0.86 8.69 11.40
CA LEU A 384 -1.86 9.78 11.45
C LEU A 384 -1.41 11.03 10.72
N PHE A 385 -0.15 11.43 10.86
CA PHE A 385 0.40 12.59 10.15
C PHE A 385 0.36 12.37 8.63
N GLY A 386 0.75 11.19 8.16
CA GLY A 386 0.64 10.82 6.74
C GLY A 386 -0.81 10.86 6.24
N MET A 387 -1.75 10.29 7.00
CA MET A 387 -3.19 10.32 6.67
C MET A 387 -3.77 11.75 6.69
N ALA A 388 -3.36 12.59 7.64
CA ALA A 388 -3.75 13.99 7.68
C ALA A 388 -3.19 14.76 6.46
N GLY A 389 -1.95 14.47 6.05
CA GLY A 389 -1.34 15.01 4.84
C GLY A 389 -2.12 14.64 3.57
N VAL A 390 -2.47 13.35 3.41
CA VAL A 390 -3.32 12.88 2.29
C VAL A 390 -4.69 13.55 2.31
N THR A 391 -5.29 13.70 3.50
CA THR A 391 -6.58 14.40 3.65
C THR A 391 -6.46 15.88 3.25
N ALA A 392 -5.42 16.58 3.70
CA ALA A 392 -5.16 17.97 3.35
C ALA A 392 -4.94 18.13 1.84
N LEU A 393 -4.13 17.26 1.22
CA LEU A 393 -3.91 17.23 -0.22
C LEU A 393 -5.21 17.01 -0.98
N PHE A 394 -6.06 16.09 -0.53
CA PHE A 394 -7.38 15.88 -1.12
C PHE A 394 -8.26 17.13 -0.99
N LEU A 395 -8.35 17.75 0.19
CA LEU A 395 -9.14 18.97 0.40
C LEU A 395 -8.64 20.15 -0.44
N LEU A 396 -7.32 20.27 -0.64
CA LEU A 396 -6.73 21.25 -1.55
C LEU A 396 -7.08 20.92 -3.01
N ALA A 397 -6.95 19.66 -3.42
CA ALA A 397 -7.30 19.19 -4.75
C ALA A 397 -8.78 19.35 -5.07
N ARG A 398 -9.67 19.31 -4.06
CA ARG A 398 -11.09 19.64 -4.25
C ARG A 398 -11.24 21.07 -4.79
N ARG A 399 -10.47 22.04 -4.31
CA ARG A 399 -10.61 23.45 -4.77
C ARG A 399 -10.23 23.62 -6.24
N THR A 400 -9.22 22.89 -6.71
CA THR A 400 -8.67 23.01 -8.07
C THR A 400 -9.18 21.96 -9.07
N GLY A 401 -9.88 20.92 -8.59
CA GLY A 401 -10.29 19.75 -9.37
C GLY A 401 -9.31 18.58 -9.19
N PHE A 402 -9.83 17.37 -8.99
CA PHE A 402 -9.05 16.16 -8.78
C PHE A 402 -8.90 15.36 -10.08
N TYR A 403 -10.01 15.03 -10.74
CA TYR A 403 -10.04 14.18 -11.94
C TYR A 403 -9.52 14.88 -13.19
N GLY A 404 -9.84 16.16 -13.38
CA GLY A 404 -9.40 16.93 -14.54
C GLY A 404 -7.87 17.03 -14.64
N PRO A 405 -7.18 17.51 -13.61
CA PRO A 405 -5.71 17.54 -13.57
C PRO A 405 -5.09 16.15 -13.62
N LEU A 406 -5.68 15.14 -12.95
CA LEU A 406 -5.20 13.76 -12.99
C LEU A 406 -5.28 13.17 -14.40
N LEU A 407 -6.38 13.42 -15.12
CA LEU A 407 -6.53 12.99 -16.51
C LEU A 407 -5.67 13.80 -17.47
N LYS A 408 -5.52 15.12 -17.30
CA LYS A 408 -4.64 15.95 -18.14
C LYS A 408 -3.18 15.57 -17.95
N GLY A 409 -2.75 15.44 -16.70
CA GLY A 409 -1.43 14.95 -16.33
C GLY A 409 -1.22 13.54 -16.86
N GLY A 410 -2.12 12.60 -16.54
CA GLY A 410 -2.08 11.21 -17.00
C GLY A 410 -2.04 11.10 -18.52
N SER A 411 -2.95 11.72 -19.25
CA SER A 411 -2.98 11.68 -20.72
C SER A 411 -1.75 12.32 -21.38
N GLY A 412 -1.26 13.45 -20.86
CA GLY A 412 -0.03 14.09 -21.33
C GLY A 412 1.23 13.28 -21.00
N LEU A 413 1.18 12.51 -19.91
CA LEU A 413 2.20 11.59 -19.43
C LEU A 413 2.16 10.25 -20.19
N MET A 414 1.04 9.94 -20.85
CA MET A 414 0.73 8.67 -21.50
C MET A 414 0.59 8.79 -23.03
N GLY A 415 0.69 10.00 -23.59
CA GLY A 415 0.52 10.28 -25.03
C GLY A 415 -0.87 9.95 -25.57
N LEU A 416 -1.88 9.82 -24.71
CA LEU A 416 -3.22 9.39 -25.11
C LEU A 416 -4.10 10.59 -25.42
N SER A 417 -4.70 10.58 -26.61
CA SER A 417 -5.83 11.44 -26.94
C SER A 417 -7.02 11.03 -26.07
N LEU A 418 -7.40 11.87 -25.11
CA LEU A 418 -8.63 11.68 -24.35
C LEU A 418 -9.82 12.12 -25.19
N SER A 419 -10.86 11.29 -25.24
CA SER A 419 -12.13 11.68 -25.85
C SER A 419 -12.71 12.90 -25.12
N ALA A 420 -13.43 13.76 -25.87
CA ALA A 420 -14.12 14.91 -25.31
C ALA A 420 -15.10 14.49 -24.19
N GLY A 421 -15.78 13.34 -24.36
CA GLY A 421 -16.67 12.76 -23.36
C GLY A 421 -15.97 12.39 -22.04
N LEU A 422 -14.78 11.78 -22.10
CA LEU A 422 -14.04 11.40 -20.89
C LEU A 422 -13.52 12.62 -20.12
N ARG A 423 -13.08 13.66 -20.84
CA ARG A 423 -12.71 14.95 -20.23
C ARG A 423 -13.91 15.64 -19.59
N ALA A 424 -15.02 15.72 -20.30
CA ALA A 424 -16.26 16.31 -19.81
C ALA A 424 -16.79 15.57 -18.57
N GLY A 425 -16.74 14.23 -18.57
CA GLY A 425 -17.15 13.41 -17.43
C GLY A 425 -16.29 13.65 -16.18
N ALA A 426 -14.97 13.79 -16.33
CA ALA A 426 -14.08 14.11 -15.22
C ALA A 426 -14.29 15.53 -14.67
N GLU A 427 -14.44 16.52 -15.55
CA GLU A 427 -14.75 17.89 -15.14
C GLU A 427 -16.12 18.00 -14.48
N SER A 428 -17.08 17.18 -14.91
CA SER A 428 -18.40 17.03 -14.27
C SER A 428 -18.29 16.42 -12.87
N ALA A 429 -17.57 15.29 -12.73
CA ALA A 429 -17.33 14.67 -11.43
C ALA A 429 -16.63 15.62 -10.45
N ASP A 430 -15.61 16.36 -10.92
CA ASP A 430 -14.92 17.39 -10.13
C ASP A 430 -15.86 18.49 -9.67
N ARG A 431 -16.78 18.93 -10.54
CA ARG A 431 -17.79 19.93 -10.20
C ARG A 431 -18.74 19.41 -9.13
N SER A 432 -19.26 18.20 -9.30
CA SER A 432 -20.13 17.56 -8.31
C SER A 432 -19.45 17.42 -6.94
N VAL A 433 -18.17 17.01 -6.90
CA VAL A 433 -17.39 16.90 -5.64
C VAL A 433 -17.14 18.27 -4.98
N ARG A 434 -16.91 19.31 -5.77
CA ARG A 434 -16.72 20.68 -5.28
C ARG A 434 -18.00 21.24 -4.65
N GLU A 435 -19.10 21.16 -5.38
CA GLU A 435 -20.34 21.83 -5.03
C GLU A 435 -21.13 21.07 -3.96
N PHE A 436 -20.95 19.76 -3.82
CA PHE A 436 -21.76 18.92 -2.91
C PHE A 436 -21.76 19.41 -1.46
N ALA A 437 -20.59 19.74 -0.89
CA ALA A 437 -20.52 20.16 0.50
C ALA A 437 -21.16 21.53 0.76
N ALA A 438 -21.18 22.41 -0.25
CA ALA A 438 -21.85 23.70 -0.18
C ALA A 438 -23.37 23.57 -0.38
N ARG A 439 -23.80 22.63 -1.24
CA ARG A 439 -25.20 22.40 -1.59
C ARG A 439 -25.96 21.57 -0.56
N GLU A 440 -25.34 20.54 0.01
CA GLU A 440 -25.95 19.62 0.97
C GLU A 440 -25.04 19.40 2.21
N PRO A 441 -24.74 20.44 3.01
CA PRO A 441 -23.86 20.33 4.17
C PRO A 441 -24.38 19.32 5.22
N GLY A 442 -25.71 19.25 5.39
CA GLY A 442 -26.34 18.26 6.27
C GLY A 442 -26.10 16.82 5.82
N ALA A 443 -26.15 16.55 4.51
CA ALA A 443 -25.87 15.21 3.98
C ALA A 443 -24.39 14.83 4.12
N ALA A 444 -23.47 15.80 3.94
CA ALA A 444 -22.05 15.59 4.21
C ALA A 444 -21.78 15.28 5.69
N ALA A 445 -22.40 16.02 6.61
CA ALA A 445 -22.29 15.78 8.04
C ALA A 445 -22.87 14.41 8.45
N LEU A 446 -24.04 14.03 7.92
CA LEU A 446 -24.64 12.72 8.16
C LEU A 446 -23.79 11.58 7.58
N SER A 447 -23.20 11.77 6.40
CA SER A 447 -22.24 10.82 5.83
C SER A 447 -21.06 10.60 6.79
N LEU A 448 -20.43 11.68 7.25
CA LEU A 448 -19.31 11.62 8.20
C LEU A 448 -19.72 10.93 9.51
N LEU A 449 -20.87 11.31 10.09
CA LEU A 449 -21.38 10.74 11.33
C LEU A 449 -21.64 9.23 11.20
N CYS A 450 -22.32 8.80 10.15
CA CYS A 450 -22.57 7.39 9.88
C CYS A 450 -21.25 6.60 9.78
N ASN A 451 -20.24 7.12 9.08
CA ASN A 451 -18.94 6.48 8.97
C ASN A 451 -18.20 6.44 10.34
N VAL A 452 -18.23 7.53 11.13
CA VAL A 452 -17.63 7.53 12.49
C VAL A 452 -18.27 6.46 13.36
N LEU A 453 -19.61 6.42 13.41
CA LEU A 453 -20.35 5.41 14.18
C LEU A 453 -20.07 3.98 13.68
N GLY A 454 -19.88 3.80 12.37
CA GLY A 454 -19.48 2.53 11.77
C GLY A 454 -18.16 2.00 12.35
N TRP A 455 -17.15 2.86 12.50
CA TRP A 455 -15.86 2.48 13.09
C TRP A 455 -15.97 2.04 14.56
N PHE A 456 -16.88 2.62 15.34
CA PHE A 456 -17.14 2.18 16.72
C PHE A 456 -17.72 0.76 16.83
N GLY A 457 -18.26 0.21 15.75
CA GLY A 457 -18.66 -1.18 15.68
C GLY A 457 -17.57 -2.16 16.08
N GLY A 458 -16.34 -1.92 15.62
CA GLY A 458 -15.18 -2.73 15.97
C GLY A 458 -14.84 -2.67 17.45
N VAL A 459 -15.08 -1.52 18.10
CA VAL A 459 -14.90 -1.32 19.54
C VAL A 459 -15.92 -2.13 20.34
N VAL A 460 -17.19 -2.11 19.92
CA VAL A 460 -18.24 -2.92 20.55
C VAL A 460 -17.93 -4.42 20.41
N GLU A 461 -17.51 -4.84 19.22
CA GLU A 461 -17.10 -6.22 18.95
C GLU A 461 -15.90 -6.64 19.83
N ALA A 462 -14.87 -5.80 19.94
CA ALA A 462 -13.74 -6.03 20.82
C ALA A 462 -14.14 -6.12 22.30
N TYR A 463 -15.02 -5.24 22.77
CA TYR A 463 -15.53 -5.24 24.14
C TYR A 463 -16.28 -6.53 24.46
N ILE A 464 -17.19 -6.97 23.58
CA ILE A 464 -17.93 -8.22 23.77
C ILE A 464 -16.96 -9.41 23.78
N CYS A 465 -15.97 -9.45 22.88
CA CYS A 465 -14.98 -10.52 22.86
C CYS A 465 -14.17 -10.59 24.16
N LEU A 466 -13.75 -9.45 24.72
CA LEU A 466 -13.06 -9.43 26.01
C LEU A 466 -13.93 -10.00 27.14
N ARG A 467 -15.23 -9.66 27.17
CA ARG A 467 -16.18 -10.21 28.15
C ARG A 467 -16.36 -11.73 28.00
N LEU A 468 -16.44 -12.23 26.78
CA LEU A 468 -16.60 -13.66 26.49
C LEU A 468 -15.33 -14.47 26.78
N LEU A 469 -14.17 -13.81 26.79
CA LEU A 469 -12.88 -14.40 27.16
C LEU A 469 -12.58 -14.26 28.67
N ASP A 470 -13.52 -13.75 29.47
CA ASP A 470 -13.35 -13.44 30.89
C ASP A 470 -12.13 -12.56 31.19
N LEU A 471 -11.85 -11.61 30.28
CA LEU A 471 -10.77 -10.64 30.41
C LEU A 471 -11.28 -9.29 30.92
N PRO A 472 -10.39 -8.45 31.51
CA PRO A 472 -10.76 -7.10 31.94
C PRO A 472 -11.34 -6.28 30.79
N ALA A 473 -12.66 -6.12 30.77
CA ALA A 473 -13.37 -5.45 29.68
C ALA A 473 -13.64 -3.99 30.03
N GLY A 474 -12.84 -3.09 29.46
CA GLY A 474 -13.05 -1.65 29.54
C GLY A 474 -13.19 -1.04 28.15
N TRP A 475 -14.07 -0.03 28.01
CA TRP A 475 -14.27 0.68 26.74
C TRP A 475 -12.98 1.32 26.20
N ARG A 476 -12.12 1.83 27.09
CA ARG A 476 -10.80 2.37 26.72
C ARG A 476 -9.89 1.29 26.14
N LEU A 477 -9.90 0.10 26.73
CA LEU A 477 -9.09 -1.04 26.29
C LEU A 477 -9.58 -1.55 24.92
N ALA A 478 -10.90 -1.72 24.77
CA ALA A 478 -11.50 -2.13 23.50
C ALA A 478 -11.22 -1.12 22.37
N LEU A 479 -11.33 0.19 22.67
CA LEU A 479 -11.00 1.25 21.71
C LEU A 479 -9.53 1.20 21.30
N ALA A 480 -8.61 0.97 22.23
CA ALA A 480 -7.19 0.86 21.93
C ALA A 480 -6.87 -0.38 21.09
N ILE A 481 -7.45 -1.54 21.44
CA ILE A 481 -7.29 -2.76 20.64
C ILE A 481 -7.73 -2.52 19.20
N GLU A 482 -8.91 -1.93 18.99
CA GLU A 482 -9.41 -1.65 17.65
C GLU A 482 -8.54 -0.63 16.92
N THR A 483 -8.14 0.44 17.59
CA THR A 483 -7.33 1.50 17.03
C THR A 483 -5.98 0.98 16.52
N PHE A 484 -5.27 0.21 17.33
CA PHE A 484 -3.99 -0.35 16.90
C PHE A 484 -4.16 -1.43 15.84
N ALA A 485 -5.21 -2.25 15.90
CA ALA A 485 -5.51 -3.18 14.82
C ALA A 485 -5.75 -2.45 13.48
N LEU A 486 -6.42 -1.30 13.51
CA LEU A 486 -6.62 -0.46 12.32
C LEU A 486 -5.34 0.27 11.88
N PHE A 487 -4.44 0.66 12.79
CA PHE A 487 -3.11 1.13 12.39
C PHE A 487 -2.34 0.06 11.61
N PHE A 488 -2.27 -1.17 12.14
CA PHE A 488 -1.66 -2.30 11.44
C PHE A 488 -2.30 -2.55 10.09
N ASN A 489 -3.64 -2.53 10.05
CA ASN A 489 -4.39 -2.69 8.81
C ASN A 489 -3.98 -1.65 7.75
N ASN A 490 -3.91 -0.37 8.14
CA ASN A 490 -3.57 0.71 7.21
C ASN A 490 -2.11 0.68 6.74
N VAL A 491 -1.16 0.21 7.56
CA VAL A 491 0.24 0.08 7.11
C VAL A 491 0.48 -1.19 6.30
N THR A 492 -0.39 -2.19 6.39
CA THR A 492 -0.25 -3.50 5.71
C THR A 492 -1.23 -3.66 4.53
N PHE A 493 -1.83 -2.57 4.06
CA PHE A 493 -2.85 -2.57 2.99
C PHE A 493 -2.40 -3.24 1.69
N PHE A 494 -1.08 -3.33 1.45
CA PHE A 494 -0.48 -3.94 0.27
C PHE A 494 -0.36 -5.47 0.37
N ILE A 495 -0.60 -6.06 1.54
CA ILE A 495 -0.57 -7.51 1.76
C ILE A 495 -1.92 -8.11 1.37
N PRO A 496 -2.01 -9.01 0.37
CA PRO A 496 -3.27 -9.61 -0.06
C PRO A 496 -4.00 -10.31 1.10
N ALA A 497 -5.27 -9.98 1.31
CA ALA A 497 -6.11 -10.45 2.42
C ALA A 497 -5.55 -10.25 3.85
N ARG A 498 -4.34 -9.67 3.98
CA ARG A 498 -3.60 -9.43 5.23
C ARG A 498 -3.54 -10.67 6.13
N LEU A 499 -3.38 -11.86 5.54
CA LEU A 499 -3.35 -13.14 6.26
C LEU A 499 -2.08 -13.25 7.12
N GLY A 500 -2.23 -13.75 8.35
CA GLY A 500 -1.15 -13.91 9.33
C GLY A 500 -0.75 -12.62 10.02
N VAL A 501 -0.78 -11.50 9.30
CA VAL A 501 -0.42 -10.19 9.83
C VAL A 501 -1.49 -9.62 10.76
N LEU A 502 -2.78 -9.74 10.41
CA LEU A 502 -3.86 -9.25 11.26
C LEU A 502 -4.09 -10.11 12.50
N GLU A 503 -3.81 -11.40 12.42
CA GLU A 503 -3.84 -12.31 13.56
C GLU A 503 -2.63 -12.03 14.46
N GLY A 504 -1.43 -11.95 13.89
CA GLY A 504 -0.20 -11.60 14.61
C GLY A 504 -0.25 -10.22 15.26
N SER A 505 -0.80 -9.20 14.60
CA SER A 505 -0.92 -7.86 15.18
C SER A 505 -1.79 -7.87 16.43
N ARG A 506 -2.86 -8.67 16.47
CA ARG A 506 -3.74 -8.78 17.64
C ARG A 506 -3.06 -9.53 18.78
N VAL A 507 -2.28 -10.57 18.49
CA VAL A 507 -1.41 -11.23 19.47
C VAL A 507 -0.46 -10.21 20.11
N LEU A 508 0.21 -9.38 19.30
CA LEU A 508 1.12 -8.35 19.79
C LEU A 508 0.40 -7.27 20.61
N ILE A 509 -0.74 -6.78 20.12
CA ILE A 509 -1.58 -5.79 20.84
C ILE A 509 -1.99 -6.32 22.21
N PHE A 510 -2.47 -7.57 22.28
CA PHE A 510 -2.85 -8.19 23.55
C PHE A 510 -1.65 -8.31 24.49
N GLY A 511 -0.50 -8.80 24.00
CA GLY A 511 0.72 -8.91 24.81
C GLY A 511 1.19 -7.57 25.37
N VAL A 512 1.18 -6.51 24.54
CA VAL A 512 1.53 -5.14 24.95
C VAL A 512 0.58 -4.61 26.03
N LEU A 513 -0.69 -4.98 25.96
CA LEU A 513 -1.72 -4.59 26.92
C LEU A 513 -1.73 -5.48 28.18
N GLY A 514 -0.81 -6.44 28.31
CA GLY A 514 -0.76 -7.39 29.41
C GLY A 514 -1.86 -8.45 29.38
N LEU A 515 -2.51 -8.64 28.23
CA LEU A 515 -3.54 -9.66 28.01
C LEU A 515 -2.92 -10.95 27.44
N PRO A 516 -3.57 -12.13 27.65
CA PRO A 516 -3.07 -13.39 27.13
C PRO A 516 -2.93 -13.38 25.59
N PRO A 517 -1.75 -13.76 25.03
CA PRO A 517 -1.54 -13.85 23.59
C PRO A 517 -2.51 -14.81 22.88
N ALA A 518 -2.88 -15.92 23.55
CA ALA A 518 -3.86 -16.89 23.05
C ALA A 518 -5.26 -16.27 22.84
N ALA A 519 -5.67 -15.35 23.71
CA ALA A 519 -6.91 -14.61 23.58
C ALA A 519 -6.87 -13.65 22.37
N GLY A 520 -5.73 -12.97 22.15
CA GLY A 520 -5.53 -12.12 20.98
C GLY A 520 -5.59 -12.91 19.66
N MET A 521 -5.02 -14.12 19.65
CA MET A 521 -5.09 -15.04 18.51
C MET A 521 -6.53 -15.53 18.28
N ALA A 522 -7.23 -15.97 19.33
CA ALA A 522 -8.62 -16.43 19.23
C ALA A 522 -9.54 -15.32 18.69
N TYR A 523 -9.41 -14.11 19.23
CA TYR A 523 -10.14 -12.94 18.74
C TYR A 523 -9.83 -12.66 17.26
N GLY A 524 -8.56 -12.70 16.86
CA GLY A 524 -8.16 -12.52 15.46
C GLY A 524 -8.79 -13.56 14.51
N LEU A 525 -8.75 -14.83 14.88
CA LEU A 525 -9.33 -15.92 14.07
C LEU A 525 -10.86 -15.82 13.93
N ILE A 526 -11.57 -15.41 14.99
CA ILE A 526 -13.02 -15.23 14.93
C ILE A 526 -13.40 -14.06 14.02
N ARG A 527 -12.68 -12.93 14.10
CA ARG A 527 -12.89 -11.83 13.16
C ARG A 527 -12.58 -12.24 11.74
N ARG A 528 -11.57 -13.08 11.52
CA ARG A 528 -11.26 -13.61 10.19
C ARG A 528 -12.40 -14.45 9.64
N ALA A 529 -12.96 -15.36 10.43
CA ALA A 529 -14.11 -16.17 10.04
C ALA A 529 -15.31 -15.28 9.64
N ARG A 530 -15.56 -14.24 10.44
CA ARG A 530 -16.58 -13.22 10.14
C ARG A 530 -16.30 -12.48 8.83
N GLU A 531 -15.08 -11.97 8.62
CA GLU A 531 -14.68 -11.29 7.38
C GLU A 531 -14.90 -12.20 6.17
N LEU A 532 -14.53 -13.48 6.26
CA LEU A 532 -14.74 -14.47 5.20
C LEU A 532 -16.23 -14.70 4.92
N ALA A 533 -17.06 -14.77 5.95
CA ALA A 533 -18.51 -14.92 5.78
C ALA A 533 -19.14 -13.73 5.03
N TRP A 534 -18.76 -12.49 5.39
CA TRP A 534 -19.25 -11.29 4.72
C TRP A 534 -18.68 -11.11 3.31
N MET A 535 -17.43 -11.49 3.07
CA MET A 535 -16.87 -11.54 1.72
C MET A 535 -17.61 -12.54 0.84
N ALA A 536 -17.89 -13.75 1.35
CA ALA A 536 -18.66 -14.76 0.63
C ALA A 536 -20.07 -14.27 0.28
N LEU A 537 -20.75 -13.60 1.23
CA LEU A 537 -22.05 -12.97 0.98
C LEU A 537 -21.97 -11.91 -0.12
N GLY A 538 -21.02 -10.98 -0.04
CA GLY A 538 -20.87 -9.90 -1.03
C GLY A 538 -20.54 -10.42 -2.44
N TYR A 539 -19.65 -11.41 -2.56
CA TYR A 539 -19.37 -12.06 -3.84
C TYR A 539 -20.56 -12.87 -4.38
N GLY A 540 -21.30 -13.57 -3.51
CA GLY A 540 -22.53 -14.26 -3.89
C GLY A 540 -23.58 -13.29 -4.45
N LEU A 541 -23.78 -12.16 -3.78
CA LEU A 541 -24.67 -11.09 -4.25
C LEU A 541 -24.18 -10.50 -5.58
N LEU A 542 -22.88 -10.26 -5.73
CA LEU A 542 -22.29 -9.78 -6.99
C LEU A 542 -22.55 -10.77 -8.14
N ALA A 543 -22.32 -12.07 -7.93
CA ALA A 543 -22.53 -13.11 -8.94
C ALA A 543 -24.00 -13.19 -9.40
N VAL A 544 -24.95 -13.02 -8.49
CA VAL A 544 -26.39 -13.02 -8.80
C VAL A 544 -26.84 -11.74 -9.50
N TYR A 545 -26.28 -10.58 -9.12
CA TYR A 545 -26.72 -9.29 -9.61
C TYR A 545 -26.04 -8.83 -10.89
N TRP A 546 -24.80 -9.29 -11.13
CA TRP A 546 -24.00 -8.91 -12.31
C TRP A 546 -24.70 -9.21 -13.65
N PRO A 547 -25.28 -10.40 -13.89
CA PRO A 547 -26.00 -10.70 -15.14
C PRO A 547 -27.23 -9.81 -15.34
N LYS A 548 -27.96 -9.51 -14.26
CA LYS A 548 -29.17 -8.66 -14.29
C LYS A 548 -28.83 -7.21 -14.62
N SER A 549 -27.66 -6.72 -14.19
CA SER A 549 -27.19 -5.38 -14.51
C SER A 549 -26.70 -5.24 -15.95
N ASN A 550 -26.01 -6.25 -16.50
CA ASN A 550 -25.50 -6.22 -17.87
C ASN A 550 -26.59 -6.41 -18.95
N GLY A 551 -27.78 -6.89 -18.59
CA GLY A 551 -28.94 -6.96 -19.48
C GLY A 551 -29.72 -5.65 -19.63
N LEU A 552 -29.36 -4.59 -18.91
CA LEU A 552 -30.03 -3.29 -18.96
C LEU A 552 -29.27 -2.33 -19.88
N ALA A 553 -29.96 -1.68 -20.82
CA ALA A 553 -29.36 -0.63 -21.64
C ALA A 553 -28.81 0.51 -20.74
N PRO A 554 -27.68 1.15 -21.11
CA PRO A 554 -27.22 2.37 -20.44
C PRO A 554 -28.30 3.46 -20.47
N SER A 555 -28.34 4.33 -19.45
CA SER A 555 -29.31 5.44 -19.40
C SER A 555 -29.19 6.34 -20.66
N PRO A 556 -30.30 6.78 -21.30
CA PRO A 556 -30.28 7.47 -22.60
C PRO A 556 -29.61 8.85 -22.64
N LEU A 557 -29.15 9.41 -21.51
CA LEU A 557 -28.64 10.78 -21.44
C LEU A 557 -27.22 10.98 -22.01
N ALA A 558 -26.65 9.98 -22.68
CA ALA A 558 -25.36 10.12 -23.37
C ALA A 558 -25.44 10.89 -24.71
N GLY A 559 -26.63 11.25 -25.20
CA GLY A 559 -26.83 11.81 -26.55
C GLY A 559 -27.52 13.18 -26.67
N GLU A 560 -28.29 13.63 -25.68
CA GLU A 560 -29.11 14.85 -25.82
C GLU A 560 -28.46 16.07 -25.17
N GLY A 561 -27.44 16.60 -25.86
CA GLY A 561 -26.74 17.77 -25.38
C GLY A 561 -25.85 18.41 -26.43
N ARG A 562 -26.37 18.65 -27.64
CA ARG A 562 -25.98 19.73 -28.59
C ARG A 562 -26.49 19.41 -30.01
N GLY A 563 -27.69 19.88 -30.29
CA GLY A 563 -28.28 19.93 -31.63
C GLY A 563 -29.12 21.19 -31.78
N GLY A 564 -28.59 22.34 -31.35
CA GLY A 564 -29.18 23.65 -31.65
C GLY A 564 -28.95 23.97 -33.11
N GLY A 565 -29.82 23.45 -33.98
CA GLY A 565 -29.82 23.77 -35.40
C GLY A 565 -30.14 25.24 -35.61
N VAL A 566 -29.12 26.01 -36.00
CA VAL A 566 -29.30 27.30 -36.65
C VAL A 566 -29.97 27.04 -37.99
N ARG A 567 -31.28 27.30 -38.08
CA ARG A 567 -31.96 27.46 -39.38
C ARG A 567 -31.67 28.87 -39.88
N GLY A 568 -30.89 28.98 -40.96
CA GLY A 568 -30.79 30.20 -41.74
C GLY A 568 -32.11 30.50 -42.47
N PRO A 569 -32.38 31.76 -42.84
CA PRO A 569 -33.60 32.12 -43.53
C PRO A 569 -33.48 31.72 -45.01
N SER A 570 -34.40 30.87 -45.48
CA SER A 570 -34.63 30.66 -46.91
C SER A 570 -35.82 31.50 -47.36
N SER A 571 -35.54 32.36 -48.33
CA SER A 571 -36.45 33.03 -49.26
C SER A 571 -37.63 32.19 -49.72
N GLY A 572 -38.82 32.80 -49.74
CA GLY A 572 -40.06 32.29 -50.30
C GLY A 572 -41.20 33.21 -49.94
#